data_AF-A0A8J6Y1Z4-F1
#
_entry.id   AF-A0A8J6Y1Z4-F1
#
_cell.length_a   1.000
_cell.length_b   1.000
_cell.length_c   1.000
_cell.angle_alpha   90.00
_cell.angle_beta   90.00
_cell.angle_gamma   90.00
#
_symmetry.space_group_name_H-M   'P 1'
#
loop_
_entity.id
_entity.type
_entity.pdbx_description
1 polymer ?
#
loop_
_entity_poly.entity_id
_entity_poly.type
_entity_poly.pdbx_seq_one_letter_code
_entity_poly.pdbx_strand_id
1 'polypeptide(L)'
;MSELQGLQSRITEIHELDAEILAISIDPPEMNGRVAQKHGLTFPILSDHNREAMDRFGLRHEDGGMEGDDIFRPAVFVLDREGQVAWRKLTDDWRVRVRPGEIIEQLKLVE
;
A
#
# COMPACT_ATOMS: atom_id res chain seq x y z
N MET A 1 -12.73 -10.28 2.64
CA MET A 1 -11.56 -9.79 3.40
C MET A 1 -10.92 -8.70 2.55
N SER A 2 -10.68 -7.52 3.11
CA SER A 2 -9.98 -6.43 2.38
C SER A 2 -8.48 -6.74 2.25
N GLU A 3 -7.76 -6.04 1.36
CA GLU A 3 -6.30 -6.16 1.23
C GLU A 3 -5.58 -5.90 2.55
N LEU A 4 -5.96 -4.83 3.25
CA LEU A 4 -5.37 -4.45 4.54
C LEU A 4 -5.56 -5.54 5.61
N GLN A 5 -6.73 -6.19 5.64
CA GLN A 5 -6.97 -7.32 6.55
C GLN A 5 -6.16 -8.56 6.15
N GLY A 6 -5.95 -8.78 4.85
CA GLY A 6 -5.05 -9.82 4.37
C GLY A 6 -3.61 -9.61 4.86
N LEU A 7 -3.09 -8.39 4.75
CA LEU A 7 -1.78 -8.01 5.28
C LEU A 7 -1.71 -8.18 6.80
N GLN A 8 -2.73 -7.70 7.52
CA GLN A 8 -2.83 -7.85 8.97
C GLN A 8 -2.76 -9.31 9.41
N SER A 9 -3.43 -10.22 8.68
CA SER A 9 -3.42 -11.65 8.99
C SER A 9 -2.04 -12.32 8.88
N ARG A 10 -1.10 -11.69 8.17
CA ARG A 10 0.26 -12.20 7.92
C ARG A 10 1.33 -11.29 8.51
N ILE A 11 0.94 -10.35 9.38
CA ILE A 11 1.84 -9.32 9.90
C ILE A 11 3.02 -9.91 10.69
N THR A 12 2.80 -10.99 11.45
CA THR A 12 3.86 -11.66 12.22
C THR A 12 4.96 -12.18 11.29
N GLU A 13 4.62 -12.81 10.18
CA GLU A 13 5.59 -13.34 9.21
C GLU A 13 6.34 -12.21 8.51
N ILE A 14 5.68 -11.08 8.25
CA ILE A 14 6.33 -9.89 7.69
C ILE A 14 7.34 -9.31 8.68
N HIS A 15 6.98 -9.22 9.97
CA HIS A 15 7.89 -8.75 11.02
C HIS A 15 9.05 -9.72 11.30
N GLU A 16 8.84 -11.03 11.16
CA GLU A 16 9.91 -12.04 11.26
C GLU A 16 10.97 -11.89 10.16
N LEU A 17 10.61 -11.25 9.04
CA LEU A 17 11.52 -10.85 7.97
C LEU A 17 12.15 -9.47 8.20
N ASP A 18 12.03 -8.89 9.40
CA ASP A 18 12.53 -7.55 9.75
C ASP A 18 11.95 -6.44 8.86
N ALA A 19 10.70 -6.61 8.42
CA ALA A 19 9.99 -5.68 7.56
C ALA A 19 8.78 -5.07 8.25
N GLU A 20 8.47 -3.82 7.89
CA GLU A 20 7.33 -3.05 8.41
C GLU A 20 6.35 -2.74 7.28
N ILE A 21 5.06 -2.62 7.63
CA ILE A 21 4.00 -2.26 6.67
C ILE A 21 3.64 -0.79 6.85
N LEU A 22 3.66 -0.02 5.76
CA LEU A 22 3.13 1.33 5.71
C LEU A 22 2.04 1.39 4.63
N ALA A 23 0.78 1.56 5.04
CA ALA A 23 -0.28 1.86 4.08
C ALA A 23 -0.35 3.37 3.83
N ILE A 24 -0.68 3.79 2.61
CA ILE A 24 -0.81 5.20 2.24
C ILE A 24 -2.15 5.40 1.55
N SER A 25 -2.91 6.43 1.94
CA SER A 25 -4.16 6.83 1.29
C SER A 25 -4.23 8.34 1.14
N ILE A 26 -5.08 8.84 0.24
CA ILE A 26 -5.36 10.29 0.09
C ILE A 26 -6.33 10.81 1.17
N ASP A 27 -6.83 9.93 2.02
CA ASP A 27 -7.80 10.27 3.05
C ASP A 27 -7.11 11.01 4.21
N PRO A 28 -7.83 11.90 4.93
CA PRO A 28 -7.29 12.57 6.10
C PRO A 28 -6.90 11.59 7.23
N PRO A 29 -5.95 11.94 8.11
CA PRO A 29 -5.50 11.07 9.20
C PRO A 29 -6.63 10.55 10.10
N GLU A 30 -7.66 11.36 10.35
CA GLU A 30 -8.82 10.95 11.15
C GLU A 30 -9.59 9.77 10.52
N MET A 31 -9.81 9.82 9.20
CA MET A 31 -10.50 8.76 8.47
C MET A 31 -9.66 7.48 8.47
N ASN A 32 -8.35 7.62 8.23
CA ASN A 32 -7.39 6.53 8.29
C ASN A 32 -7.37 5.85 9.67
N GLY A 33 -7.39 6.63 10.76
CA GLY A 33 -7.48 6.12 12.12
C GLY A 33 -8.76 5.31 12.36
N ARG A 34 -9.90 5.78 11.86
CA ARG A 34 -11.18 5.05 11.93
C ARG A 34 -11.13 3.74 11.14
N VAL A 35 -10.50 3.72 9.95
CA VAL A 35 -10.30 2.51 9.15
C VAL A 35 -9.43 1.51 9.88
N ALA A 36 -8.29 1.95 10.42
CA ALA A 36 -7.39 1.09 11.19
C ALA A 36 -8.10 0.47 12.39
N GLN A 37 -8.81 1.27 13.19
CA GLN A 37 -9.56 0.78 14.34
C GLN A 37 -10.66 -0.20 13.93
N LYS A 38 -11.47 0.13 12.92
CA LYS A 38 -12.58 -0.70 12.44
C LYS A 38 -12.10 -2.07 11.96
N HIS A 39 -10.94 -2.14 11.34
CA HIS A 39 -10.40 -3.37 10.77
C HIS A 39 -9.37 -4.08 11.65
N GLY A 40 -9.06 -3.53 12.84
CA GLY A 40 -8.07 -4.10 13.76
C GLY A 40 -6.65 -4.09 13.19
N LEU A 41 -6.30 -3.05 12.43
CA LEU A 41 -4.99 -2.93 11.81
C LEU A 41 -3.98 -2.41 12.84
N THR A 42 -2.82 -3.06 12.93
CA THR A 42 -1.74 -2.67 13.85
C THR A 42 -0.60 -1.93 13.17
N PHE A 43 -0.60 -1.88 11.84
CA PHE A 43 0.29 -1.06 11.05
C PHE A 43 -0.35 0.31 10.73
N PRO A 44 0.45 1.38 10.53
CA PRO A 44 -0.07 2.70 10.26
C PRO A 44 -0.66 2.84 8.84
N ILE A 45 -1.67 3.69 8.73
CA ILE A 45 -2.17 4.21 7.45
C ILE A 45 -1.83 5.70 7.38
N LEU A 46 -0.80 6.03 6.60
CA LEU A 46 -0.32 7.38 6.36
C LEU A 46 -1.30 8.13 5.44
N SER A 47 -1.43 9.44 5.69
CA SER A 47 -2.24 10.33 4.87
C SER A 47 -1.35 11.08 3.89
N ASP A 48 -1.65 10.92 2.60
CA ASP A 48 -1.15 11.73 1.50
C ASP A 48 -2.27 12.63 0.96
N HIS A 49 -2.87 13.42 1.85
CA HIS A 49 -4.03 14.26 1.51
C HIS A 49 -3.75 15.25 0.38
N ASN A 50 -2.49 15.73 0.28
CA ASN A 50 -2.03 16.61 -0.79
C ASN A 50 -1.65 15.87 -2.09
N ARG A 51 -1.68 14.53 -2.08
CA ARG A 51 -1.39 13.65 -3.23
C ARG A 51 0.07 13.72 -3.72
N GLU A 52 0.97 14.28 -2.91
CA GLU A 52 2.36 14.53 -3.28
C GLU A 52 3.15 13.23 -3.40
N ALA A 53 2.93 12.28 -2.50
CA ALA A 53 3.60 10.99 -2.55
C ALA A 53 3.10 10.19 -3.77
N MET A 54 1.79 10.11 -3.95
CA MET A 54 1.17 9.40 -5.07
C MET A 54 1.66 9.92 -6.44
N ASP A 55 1.81 11.24 -6.57
CA ASP A 55 2.37 11.86 -7.78
C ASP A 55 3.84 11.52 -8.00
N ARG A 56 4.66 11.57 -6.95
CA ARG A 56 6.09 11.20 -7.02
C ARG A 56 6.29 9.73 -7.36
N PHE A 57 5.37 8.86 -6.93
CA PHE A 57 5.36 7.44 -7.30
C PHE A 57 4.77 7.17 -8.70
N GLY A 58 4.25 8.19 -9.39
CA GLY A 58 3.67 8.07 -10.73
C GLY A 58 2.36 7.28 -10.75
N LEU A 59 1.58 7.35 -9.66
CA LEU A 59 0.34 6.57 -9.50
C LEU A 59 -0.90 7.30 -10.00
N ARG A 60 -0.79 8.59 -10.30
CA ARG A 60 -1.89 9.37 -10.89
C ARG A 60 -2.19 8.87 -12.29
N HIS A 61 -3.46 8.57 -12.52
CA HIS A 61 -4.02 8.30 -13.82
C HIS A 61 -5.00 9.41 -14.15
N GLU A 62 -4.52 10.34 -14.97
CA GLU A 62 -5.28 11.48 -15.47
C GLU A 62 -6.51 11.00 -16.25
N ASP A 63 -7.64 11.65 -16.02
CA ASP A 63 -8.95 11.34 -16.65
C ASP A 63 -9.37 9.87 -16.52
N GLY A 64 -8.83 9.15 -15.52
CA GLY A 64 -9.03 7.71 -15.37
C GLY A 64 -10.35 7.31 -14.72
N GLY A 65 -11.05 8.27 -14.09
CA GLY A 65 -12.34 8.09 -13.46
C GLY A 65 -13.50 8.04 -14.47
N MET A 66 -14.65 7.52 -14.04
CA MET A 66 -15.85 7.43 -14.89
C MET A 66 -16.39 8.80 -15.34
N GLU A 67 -16.09 9.85 -14.58
CA GLU A 67 -16.51 11.22 -14.85
C GLU A 67 -15.36 12.10 -15.40
N GLY A 68 -14.21 11.50 -15.75
CA GLY A 68 -13.02 12.22 -16.17
C GLY A 68 -12.19 12.79 -15.03
N ASP A 69 -12.46 12.39 -13.78
CA ASP A 69 -11.60 12.75 -12.65
C ASP A 69 -10.29 11.94 -12.64
N ASP A 70 -9.23 12.55 -12.12
CA ASP A 70 -7.99 11.85 -11.79
C ASP A 70 -8.23 10.76 -10.74
N ILE A 71 -7.66 9.58 -10.99
CA ILE A 71 -7.65 8.48 -10.01
C ILE A 71 -6.22 8.10 -9.65
N PHE A 72 -6.02 7.54 -8.46
CA PHE A 72 -4.75 6.94 -8.07
C PHE A 72 -4.82 5.43 -8.18
N ARG A 73 -3.87 4.85 -8.92
CA ARG A 73 -3.79 3.40 -9.12
C ARG A 73 -3.24 2.72 -7.88
N PRO A 74 -3.84 1.58 -7.45
CA PRO A 74 -3.26 0.76 -6.40
C PRO A 74 -1.84 0.31 -6.77
N ALA A 75 -0.95 0.37 -5.80
CA ALA A 75 0.42 -0.08 -5.95
C ALA A 75 0.96 -0.64 -4.65
N VAL A 76 1.96 -1.52 -4.79
CA VAL A 76 2.76 -2.03 -3.68
C VAL A 76 4.22 -1.82 -4.02
N PHE A 77 4.98 -1.33 -3.05
CA PHE A 77 6.42 -1.17 -3.14
C PHE A 77 7.05 -1.95 -2.00
N VAL A 78 8.15 -2.64 -2.30
CA VAL A 78 9.06 -3.21 -1.32
C VAL A 78 10.36 -2.43 -1.41
N LEU A 79 10.78 -1.90 -0.26
CA LEU A 79 12.01 -1.13 -0.14
C LEU A 79 13.09 -2.00 0.54
N ASP A 80 14.35 -1.79 0.15
CA ASP A 80 15.50 -2.29 0.89
C ASP A 80 15.80 -1.42 2.13
N ARG A 81 16.82 -1.82 2.90
CA ARG A 81 17.23 -1.12 4.13
C ARG A 81 17.83 0.26 3.87
N GLU A 82 18.33 0.48 2.67
CA GLU A 82 18.83 1.76 2.17
C GLU A 82 17.69 2.67 1.67
N GLY A 83 16.45 2.18 1.63
CA GLY A 83 15.26 2.91 1.20
C GLY A 83 15.05 2.94 -0.32
N GLN A 84 15.74 2.09 -1.07
CA GLN A 84 15.58 1.95 -2.52
C GLN A 84 14.47 0.95 -2.84
N VAL A 85 13.79 1.14 -3.97
CA VAL A 85 12.74 0.22 -4.43
C VAL A 85 13.37 -1.07 -4.97
N ALA A 86 13.37 -2.12 -4.16
CA ALA A 86 13.82 -3.45 -4.58
C ALA A 86 12.78 -4.16 -5.45
N TRP A 87 11.49 -3.91 -5.20
CA TRP A 87 10.40 -4.43 -6.01
C TRP A 87 9.19 -3.51 -6.00
N ARG A 88 8.41 -3.51 -7.10
CA ARG A 88 7.13 -2.83 -7.18
C ARG A 88 6.11 -3.60 -8.00
N LYS A 89 4.84 -3.45 -7.62
CA LYS A 89 3.70 -3.87 -8.41
C LYS A 89 2.78 -2.68 -8.62
N LEU A 90 2.64 -2.27 -9.88
CA LEU A 90 1.66 -1.30 -10.33
C LEU A 90 0.52 -2.08 -10.99
N THR A 91 -0.73 -1.81 -10.63
CA THR A 91 -1.87 -2.47 -11.28
C THR A 91 -2.64 -1.49 -12.16
N ASP A 92 -2.83 -1.87 -13.42
CA ASP A 92 -3.66 -1.11 -14.36
C ASP A 92 -5.16 -1.43 -14.18
N ASP A 93 -5.46 -2.52 -13.48
CA ASP A 93 -6.82 -2.92 -13.09
C ASP A 93 -6.94 -2.87 -11.57
N TRP A 94 -7.81 -1.99 -11.08
CA TRP A 94 -8.13 -1.84 -9.65
C TRP A 94 -8.71 -3.11 -9.02
N ARG A 95 -9.15 -4.09 -9.82
CA ARG A 95 -9.60 -5.40 -9.35
C ARG A 95 -8.44 -6.35 -9.05
N VAL A 96 -7.25 -6.08 -9.59
CA VAL A 96 -6.06 -6.87 -9.31
C VAL A 96 -5.53 -6.44 -7.95
N ARG A 97 -5.54 -7.41 -7.03
CA ARG A 97 -5.14 -7.24 -5.64
C ARG A 97 -3.86 -8.03 -5.42
N VAL A 98 -2.84 -7.38 -4.85
CA VAL A 98 -1.59 -8.07 -4.52
C VAL A 98 -1.85 -8.93 -3.29
N ARG A 99 -1.59 -10.23 -3.39
CA ARG A 99 -1.77 -11.12 -2.25
C ARG A 99 -0.62 -10.96 -1.26
N PRO A 100 -0.87 -11.05 0.06
CA PRO A 100 0.20 -10.97 1.06
C PRO A 100 1.35 -11.96 0.81
N GLY A 101 1.04 -13.17 0.31
CA GLY A 101 2.05 -14.16 -0.03
C GLY A 101 3.01 -13.70 -1.14
N GLU A 102 2.54 -12.96 -2.15
CA GLU A 102 3.42 -12.42 -3.20
C GLU A 102 4.40 -11.41 -2.60
N ILE A 103 3.92 -10.54 -1.69
CA ILE A 103 4.75 -9.54 -0.99
C ILE A 103 5.80 -10.22 -0.12
N ILE A 104 5.42 -11.25 0.64
CA ILE A 104 6.34 -12.02 1.48
C ILE A 104 7.43 -12.69 0.65
N GLU A 105 7.09 -13.27 -0.50
CA GLU A 105 8.11 -13.86 -1.39
C GLU A 105 9.08 -12.80 -1.91
N GLN A 106 8.63 -11.56 -2.15
CA GLN A 106 9.54 -10.48 -2.52
C GLN A 106 10.40 -10.02 -1.34
N LEU A 107 9.84 -9.92 -0.14
CA LEU A 107 10.60 -9.54 1.07
C LEU A 107 11.77 -10.49 1.34
N LYS A 108 11.60 -11.80 1.08
CA LYS A 108 12.68 -12.80 1.22
C LYS A 108 13.85 -12.62 0.23
N LEU A 109 13.65 -11.83 -0.83
CA LEU A 109 14.66 -11.56 -1.86
C LEU A 109 15.41 -10.24 -1.61
N VAL A 110 14.99 -9.47 -0.62
CA VAL A 110 15.61 -8.18 -0.25
C VAL A 110 16.61 -8.41 0.88
N GLU A 111 17.79 -7.82 0.76
CA GLU A 111 18.91 -7.93 1.73
C GLU A 111 18.85 -6.86 2.84
#